data_AF-A0A3M1Z2E7-F1
#
_entry.id   AF-A0A3M1Z2E7-F1
#
_cell.length_a   1.000
_cell.length_b   1.000
_cell.length_c   1.000
_cell.angle_alpha   90.00
_cell.angle_beta   90.00
_cell.angle_gamma   90.00
#
_symmetry.space_group_name_H-M   'P 1'
#
loop_
_entity.id
_entity.type
_entity.pdbx_description
1 polymer ?
#
loop_
_entity_poly.entity_id
_entity_poly.type
_entity_poly.pdbx_seq_one_letter_code
_entity_poly.pdbx_strand_id
1 'polypeptide(L)'
;MWLITREGFFSAVGDGRNGIRLQARVRQDLEQLRTLVVRPLVITDTPGQEYPCELRLNKVEWLELVLAMAAGVDYPDLAAAVGDDPARREIYLQVWLALRALGSSRQQPVSTRLVEQDNEAAEAVDVEEEAFALLDGLRAGGKVDVGTAVVVLQFHLGLDEETARGYLDRWLDSQ
;
A
#
# COMPACT_ATOMS: atom_id res chain seq x y z
N MET A 1 7.24 4.15 -3.69
CA MET A 1 6.44 2.93 -3.54
C MET A 1 6.58 2.10 -4.79
N TRP A 2 6.82 0.79 -4.67
CA TRP A 2 6.76 -0.13 -5.81
C TRP A 2 5.46 -0.92 -5.79
N LEU A 3 4.90 -1.14 -6.97
CA LEU A 3 3.66 -1.89 -7.16
C LEU A 3 3.90 -2.96 -8.20
N ILE A 4 3.50 -4.19 -7.87
CA ILE A 4 3.42 -5.31 -8.80
C ILE A 4 1.94 -5.64 -8.92
N THR A 5 1.36 -5.43 -10.10
CA THR A 5 -0.05 -5.69 -10.36
C THR A 5 -0.21 -6.53 -11.62
N ARG A 6 -1.44 -6.90 -11.97
CA ARG A 6 -1.72 -7.57 -13.24
C ARG A 6 -1.36 -6.68 -14.44
N GLU A 7 -1.61 -5.38 -14.32
CA GLU A 7 -1.40 -4.37 -15.37
C GLU A 7 0.09 -4.02 -15.55
N GLY A 8 0.91 -4.21 -14.53
CA GLY A 8 2.33 -3.91 -14.67
C GLY A 8 3.16 -3.80 -13.40
N PHE A 9 4.42 -3.41 -13.62
CA PHE A 9 5.33 -3.03 -12.54
C PHE A 9 5.56 -1.52 -12.55
N PHE A 10 5.31 -0.88 -11.41
CA PHE A 10 5.36 0.58 -11.30
C PHE A 10 6.17 1.06 -10.11
N SER A 11 6.85 2.20 -10.30
CA SER A 11 7.40 3.02 -9.23
C SER A 11 6.57 4.29 -9.09
N ALA A 12 5.86 4.42 -7.97
CA ALA A 12 5.11 5.61 -7.59
C ALA A 12 5.91 6.43 -6.58
N VAL A 13 6.31 7.64 -6.95
CA VAL A 13 7.09 8.56 -6.09
C VAL A 13 6.45 9.93 -6.05
N GLY A 14 6.54 10.61 -4.91
CA GLY A 14 6.08 12.00 -4.81
C GLY A 14 6.94 12.91 -5.69
N ASP A 15 6.33 13.87 -6.37
CA ASP A 15 7.03 14.82 -7.24
C ASP A 15 7.46 16.12 -6.53
N GLY A 16 7.23 16.21 -5.22
CA GLY A 16 7.51 17.38 -4.39
C GLY A 16 6.49 18.52 -4.50
N ARG A 17 5.42 18.36 -5.31
CA ARG A 17 4.40 19.39 -5.59
C ARG A 17 2.98 18.88 -5.36
N ASN A 18 2.81 18.00 -4.39
CA ASN A 18 1.53 17.31 -4.13
C ASN A 18 1.04 16.42 -5.30
N GLY A 19 1.94 16.08 -6.24
CA GLY A 19 1.70 15.13 -7.31
C GLY A 19 2.44 13.80 -7.09
N ILE A 20 2.05 12.83 -7.90
CA ILE A 20 2.66 11.51 -7.97
C ILE A 20 3.24 11.35 -9.36
N ARG A 21 4.51 10.99 -9.41
CA ARG A 21 5.17 10.49 -10.60
C ARG A 21 5.07 8.98 -10.58
N LEU A 22 4.36 8.43 -11.55
CA LEU A 22 4.22 6.99 -11.74
C LEU A 22 5.09 6.57 -12.92
N GLN A 23 6.02 5.67 -12.68
CA GLN A 23 7.05 5.30 -13.66
C GLN A 23 7.01 3.81 -13.95
N ALA A 24 7.26 3.43 -15.20
CA ALA A 24 7.33 2.04 -15.64
C ALA A 24 8.59 1.80 -16.48
N ARG A 25 9.04 0.54 -16.49
CA ARG A 25 10.13 0.09 -17.37
C ARG A 25 9.66 -0.17 -18.80
N VAL A 26 8.39 -0.55 -18.94
CA VAL A 26 7.77 -0.91 -20.21
C VAL A 26 6.57 0.02 -20.43
N ARG A 27 6.51 0.67 -21.60
CA ARG A 27 5.43 1.60 -21.95
C ARG A 27 4.05 0.93 -21.88
N GLN A 28 3.98 -0.33 -22.31
CA GLN A 28 2.75 -1.12 -22.35
C GLN A 28 2.07 -1.17 -20.97
N ASP A 29 2.82 -1.23 -19.87
CA ASP A 29 2.29 -1.27 -18.51
C ASP A 29 1.48 0.02 -18.20
N LEU A 30 1.97 1.19 -18.62
CA LEU A 30 1.23 2.45 -18.46
C LEU A 30 0.04 2.56 -19.42
N GLU A 31 0.14 1.97 -20.62
CA GLU A 31 -1.00 1.91 -21.55
C GLU A 31 -2.11 0.99 -21.02
N GLN A 32 -1.78 -0.11 -20.35
CA GLN A 32 -2.76 -0.96 -19.67
C GLN A 32 -3.47 -0.19 -18.55
N LEU A 33 -2.73 0.55 -17.72
CA LEU A 33 -3.32 1.43 -16.70
C LEU A 33 -4.29 2.46 -17.28
N ARG A 34 -3.99 3.02 -18.46
CA ARG A 34 -4.88 3.98 -19.12
C ARG A 34 -6.24 3.40 -19.44
N THR A 35 -6.35 2.08 -19.66
CA THR A 35 -7.64 1.43 -19.93
C THR A 35 -8.55 1.37 -18.71
N LEU A 36 -8.00 1.55 -17.51
CA LEU A 36 -8.75 1.47 -16.26
C LEU A 36 -9.54 2.75 -15.94
N VAL A 37 -9.24 3.86 -16.61
CA VAL A 37 -9.87 5.16 -16.35
C VAL A 37 -10.36 5.79 -17.64
N VAL A 38 -11.48 6.52 -17.56
CA VAL A 38 -12.10 7.16 -18.73
C VAL A 38 -11.31 8.39 -19.19
N ARG A 39 -10.56 9.02 -18.28
CA ARG A 39 -9.80 10.25 -18.56
C ARG A 39 -8.54 9.96 -19.39
N PRO A 40 -8.12 10.89 -20.28
CA PRO A 40 -6.86 10.74 -20.99
C PRO A 40 -5.68 10.99 -20.03
N LEU A 41 -4.79 10.01 -19.92
CA LEU A 41 -3.49 10.18 -19.27
C LEU A 41 -2.38 10.34 -20.33
N VAL A 42 -1.41 11.21 -20.07
CA VAL A 42 -0.31 11.50 -20.99
C VAL A 42 0.94 10.76 -20.54
N ILE A 43 1.33 9.73 -21.31
CA ILE A 43 2.57 8.99 -21.09
C ILE A 43 3.72 9.71 -21.78
N THR A 44 4.73 10.07 -21.00
CA THR A 44 5.97 10.68 -21.48
C THR A 44 7.07 9.63 -21.52
N ASP A 45 7.83 9.60 -22.63
CA ASP A 45 9.02 8.77 -22.74
C ASP A 45 10.28 9.60 -22.46
N THR A 46 11.15 9.07 -21.60
CA THR A 46 12.46 9.62 -21.22
C THR A 46 13.54 8.55 -21.41
N PRO A 47 13.95 8.28 -22.67
CA PRO A 47 14.94 7.25 -22.96
C PRO A 47 16.24 7.43 -22.17
N GLY A 48 16.84 6.30 -21.74
CA GLY A 48 18.10 6.30 -20.98
C GLY A 48 17.96 6.47 -19.47
N GLN A 49 16.73 6.65 -18.96
CA GLN A 49 16.44 6.59 -17.53
C GLN A 49 16.15 5.16 -17.07
N GLU A 50 16.29 4.89 -15.77
CA GLU A 50 15.98 3.58 -15.19
C GLU A 50 14.52 3.17 -15.46
N TYR A 51 13.62 4.16 -15.43
CA TYR A 51 12.22 4.03 -15.83
C TYR A 51 11.97 4.99 -17.00
N PRO A 52 12.04 4.54 -18.25
CA PRO A 52 11.95 5.39 -19.42
C PRO A 52 10.52 5.85 -19.73
N CYS A 53 9.50 5.36 -19.03
CA CYS A 53 8.11 5.74 -19.27
C CYS A 53 7.49 6.31 -17.99
N GLU A 54 6.79 7.44 -18.11
CA GLU A 54 6.28 8.22 -16.98
C GLU A 54 4.85 8.71 -17.21
N LEU A 55 4.04 8.65 -16.16
CA LEU A 55 2.81 9.41 -15.96
C LEU A 55 3.02 10.41 -14.81
N ARG A 56 2.46 11.62 -14.98
CA ARG A 56 2.32 12.58 -13.88
C ARG A 56 0.86 12.70 -13.51
N LEU A 57 0.58 12.51 -12.24
CA LEU A 57 -0.76 12.42 -11.69
C LEU A 57 -0.86 13.36 -10.49
N ASN A 58 -2.02 13.96 -10.28
CA ASN A 58 -2.34 14.49 -8.96
C ASN A 58 -2.76 13.35 -8.01
N LYS A 59 -2.92 13.63 -6.72
CA LYS A 59 -3.29 12.61 -5.72
C LYS A 59 -4.64 11.94 -5.98
N VAL A 60 -5.61 12.67 -6.54
CA VAL A 60 -6.95 12.12 -6.85
C VAL A 60 -6.85 11.15 -8.02
N GLU A 61 -6.12 11.51 -9.07
CA GLU A 61 -5.85 10.63 -10.22
C GLU A 61 -5.09 9.36 -9.80
N TRP A 62 -4.12 9.51 -8.90
CA TRP A 62 -3.42 8.38 -8.34
C TRP A 62 -4.36 7.46 -7.55
N LEU A 63 -5.20 8.02 -6.69
CA LEU A 63 -6.18 7.27 -5.91
C LEU A 63 -7.16 6.50 -6.81
N GLU A 64 -7.68 7.13 -7.86
CA GLU A 64 -8.58 6.49 -8.81
C GLU A 64 -7.95 5.28 -9.51
N LEU A 65 -6.68 5.39 -9.93
CA LEU A 65 -5.96 4.26 -10.53
C LEU A 65 -5.77 3.12 -9.53
N VAL A 66 -5.40 3.43 -8.30
CA VAL A 66 -5.25 2.41 -7.25
C VAL A 66 -6.56 1.73 -6.95
N LEU A 67 -7.65 2.49 -6.85
CA LEU A 67 -8.99 1.96 -6.64
C LEU A 67 -9.40 1.02 -7.79
N ALA A 68 -9.14 1.42 -9.04
CA ALA A 68 -9.48 0.61 -10.20
C ALA A 68 -8.65 -0.70 -10.27
N MET A 69 -7.35 -0.64 -9.97
CA MET A 69 -6.52 -1.83 -9.85
C MET A 69 -7.01 -2.76 -8.74
N ALA A 70 -7.33 -2.21 -7.56
CA ALA A 70 -7.81 -2.98 -6.42
C ALA A 70 -9.18 -3.65 -6.73
N ALA A 71 -10.09 -2.93 -7.38
CA ALA A 71 -11.38 -3.47 -7.79
C ALA A 71 -11.26 -4.60 -8.82
N GLY A 72 -10.17 -4.63 -9.60
CA GLY A 72 -9.86 -5.69 -10.56
C GLY A 72 -9.19 -6.93 -9.98
N VAL A 73 -9.00 -7.01 -8.66
CA VAL A 73 -8.44 -8.20 -7.99
C VAL A 73 -9.53 -9.23 -7.74
N ASP A 74 -9.80 -10.06 -8.74
CA ASP A 74 -10.75 -11.18 -8.72
C ASP A 74 -10.08 -12.55 -8.94
N TYR A 75 -8.74 -12.57 -8.94
CA TYR A 75 -7.92 -13.72 -9.21
C TYR A 75 -7.38 -14.37 -7.92
N PRO A 76 -7.13 -15.70 -7.92
CA PRO A 76 -6.66 -16.42 -6.73
C PRO A 76 -5.21 -16.07 -6.35
N ASP A 77 -4.37 -15.74 -7.34
CA ASP A 77 -3.01 -15.28 -7.14
C ASP A 77 -2.51 -14.49 -8.37
N LEU A 78 -1.45 -13.72 -8.19
CA LEU A 78 -0.88 -12.87 -9.24
C LEU A 78 -0.33 -13.70 -10.41
N ALA A 79 0.18 -14.91 -10.18
CA ALA A 79 0.75 -15.75 -11.24
C ALA A 79 -0.33 -16.27 -12.20
N ALA A 80 -1.54 -16.52 -11.70
CA ALA A 80 -2.72 -16.79 -12.51
C ALA A 80 -3.18 -15.53 -13.26
N ALA A 81 -3.13 -14.36 -12.62
CA ALA A 81 -3.56 -13.09 -13.21
C ALA A 81 -2.74 -12.65 -14.44
N VAL A 82 -1.44 -12.94 -14.44
CA VAL A 82 -0.53 -12.63 -15.58
C VAL A 82 -0.21 -13.87 -16.42
N GLY A 83 -1.05 -14.90 -16.37
CA GLY A 83 -0.78 -16.21 -17.00
C GLY A 83 -0.65 -16.18 -18.53
N ASP A 84 -1.20 -15.15 -19.17
CA ASP A 84 -1.12 -14.87 -20.60
C ASP A 84 0.20 -14.19 -21.03
N ASP A 85 1.01 -13.73 -20.07
CA ASP A 85 2.37 -13.22 -20.27
C ASP A 85 3.39 -14.09 -19.49
N PRO A 86 3.86 -15.21 -20.09
CA PRO A 86 4.77 -16.14 -19.41
C PRO A 86 6.08 -15.49 -18.95
N ALA A 87 6.57 -14.48 -19.69
CA ALA A 87 7.80 -13.78 -19.35
C ALA A 87 7.61 -12.92 -18.09
N ARG A 88 6.51 -12.17 -18.01
CA ARG A 88 6.15 -11.40 -16.81
C ARG A 88 5.90 -12.30 -15.62
N ARG A 89 5.16 -13.40 -15.80
CA ARG A 89 4.91 -14.39 -14.76
C ARG A 89 6.21 -14.90 -14.14
N GLU A 90 7.19 -15.28 -14.97
CA GLU A 90 8.48 -15.76 -14.51
C GLU A 90 9.23 -14.70 -13.72
N ILE A 91 9.29 -13.45 -14.21
CA ILE A 91 9.94 -12.34 -13.50
C ILE A 91 9.26 -12.09 -12.14
N TYR A 92 7.93 -12.06 -12.09
CA TYR A 92 7.19 -11.84 -10.84
C TYR A 92 7.40 -12.97 -9.85
N LEU A 93 7.47 -14.22 -10.32
CA LEU A 93 7.80 -15.37 -9.48
C LEU A 93 9.21 -15.25 -8.89
N GLN A 94 10.20 -14.81 -9.68
CA GLN A 94 11.56 -14.57 -9.20
C GLN A 94 11.62 -13.49 -8.11
N VAL A 95 10.89 -12.38 -8.30
CA VAL A 95 10.76 -11.34 -7.28
C VAL A 95 10.12 -11.89 -6.01
N TRP A 96 9.02 -12.64 -6.13
CA TRP A 96 8.36 -13.27 -4.99
C TRP A 96 9.29 -14.24 -4.24
N LEU A 97 10.04 -15.08 -4.94
CA LEU A 97 11.02 -16.00 -4.35
C LEU A 97 12.13 -15.23 -3.59
N ALA A 98 12.63 -14.15 -4.16
CA ALA A 98 13.63 -13.30 -3.52
C ALA A 98 13.08 -12.66 -2.24
N LEU A 99 11.85 -12.14 -2.26
CA LEU A 99 11.20 -11.57 -1.08
C LEU A 99 10.86 -12.62 -0.03
N ARG A 100 10.45 -13.82 -0.44
CA ARG A 100 10.18 -14.95 0.47
C ARG A 100 11.41 -15.34 1.28
N ALA A 101 12.61 -15.23 0.72
CA ALA A 101 13.86 -15.49 1.43
C ALA A 101 14.06 -14.58 2.66
N LEU A 102 13.45 -13.38 2.69
CA LEU A 102 13.44 -12.51 3.87
C LEU A 102 12.66 -13.11 5.04
N GLY A 103 11.59 -13.86 4.75
CA GLY A 103 10.82 -14.59 5.77
C GLY A 103 11.54 -15.83 6.28
N SER A 104 12.23 -16.55 5.39
CA SER A 104 12.96 -17.78 5.76
C SER A 104 14.25 -17.50 6.53
N SER A 105 14.93 -16.38 6.27
CA SER A 105 16.12 -15.96 7.02
C SER A 105 15.80 -15.47 8.44
N ARG A 106 14.55 -15.05 8.71
CA ARG A 106 14.07 -14.74 10.07
C ARG A 106 13.68 -15.97 10.91
N GLN A 107 13.63 -17.16 10.31
CA GLN A 107 13.33 -18.43 11.00
C GLN A 107 14.60 -19.22 11.39
N GLN A 108 15.78 -18.58 11.47
CA GLN A 108 16.83 -19.15 12.32
C GLN A 108 16.37 -19.03 13.79
N PRO A 109 16.30 -20.11 14.57
CA PRO A 109 16.09 -19.98 16.00
C PRO A 109 17.22 -19.12 16.53
N VAL A 110 16.87 -17.98 17.14
CA VAL A 110 17.82 -17.20 17.92
C VAL A 110 18.47 -18.18 18.89
N SER A 111 19.75 -18.49 18.65
CA SER A 111 20.56 -19.22 19.61
C SER A 111 20.41 -18.48 20.92
N THR A 112 19.78 -19.14 21.89
CA THR A 112 19.48 -18.63 23.22
C THR A 112 20.79 -18.36 23.95
N ARG A 113 21.47 -17.28 23.60
CA ARG A 113 22.39 -16.61 24.51
C ARG A 113 21.53 -15.73 25.36
N LEU A 114 21.40 -16.18 26.61
CA LEU A 114 20.86 -15.48 27.76
C LEU A 114 21.18 -13.98 27.65
N VAL A 115 20.17 -13.22 27.26
CA VAL A 115 20.06 -11.82 27.62
C VAL A 115 18.98 -11.80 28.68
N GLU A 116 19.41 -12.01 29.92
CA GLU A 116 18.70 -11.44 31.06
C GLU A 116 18.80 -9.93 30.89
N GLN A 117 17.81 -9.34 30.22
CA GLN A 117 17.56 -7.91 30.29
C GLN A 117 16.23 -7.73 30.99
N ASP A 118 16.35 -6.97 32.06
CA ASP A 118 15.34 -6.55 33.00
C ASP A 118 13.97 -6.35 32.38
N ASN A 119 13.04 -7.13 32.91
CA ASN A 119 11.60 -7.00 32.72
C ASN A 119 11.15 -5.76 33.51
N GLU A 120 11.51 -4.56 33.04
CA GLU A 120 10.83 -3.33 33.45
C GLU A 120 9.46 -3.31 32.76
N ALA A 121 8.43 -3.12 33.60
CA ALA A 121 7.03 -3.23 33.24
C ALA A 121 6.70 -2.46 31.95
N ALA A 122 6.28 -3.19 30.91
CA ALA A 122 5.56 -2.60 29.79
C ALA A 122 4.31 -1.93 30.35
N GLU A 123 4.31 -0.59 30.40
CA GLU A 123 3.10 0.19 30.68
C GLU A 123 2.02 -0.28 29.71
N ALA A 124 0.85 -0.65 30.25
CA ALA A 124 -0.31 -0.94 29.44
C ALA A 124 -0.67 0.35 28.70
N VAL A 125 -0.31 0.43 27.41
CA VAL A 125 -0.72 1.53 26.54
C VAL A 125 -2.23 1.53 26.50
N ASP A 126 -2.85 2.65 26.89
CA ASP A 126 -4.28 2.82 26.80
C ASP A 126 -4.67 2.93 25.32
N VAL A 127 -5.17 1.81 24.78
CA VAL A 127 -5.59 1.68 23.39
C VAL A 127 -6.65 2.73 23.02
N GLU A 128 -7.44 3.20 23.98
CA GLU A 128 -8.42 4.26 23.74
C GLU A 128 -7.77 5.62 23.50
N GLU A 129 -6.78 5.98 24.33
CA GLU A 129 -6.04 7.24 24.18
C GLU A 129 -5.32 7.29 22.83
N GLU A 130 -4.70 6.18 22.42
CA GLU A 130 -4.02 6.09 21.13
C GLU A 130 -4.99 6.15 19.95
N ALA A 131 -6.16 5.48 20.04
CA ALA A 131 -7.21 5.55 19.03
C ALA A 131 -7.72 6.99 18.86
N PHE A 132 -7.92 7.71 19.97
CA PHE A 132 -8.46 9.07 19.94
C PHE A 132 -7.45 10.06 19.36
N ALA A 133 -6.16 9.92 19.71
CA ALA A 133 -5.09 10.72 19.13
C ALA A 133 -4.97 10.55 17.61
N LEU A 134 -5.14 9.31 17.11
CA LEU A 134 -5.14 9.03 15.66
C LEU A 134 -6.33 9.72 14.96
N LEU A 135 -7.52 9.66 15.56
CA LEU A 135 -8.74 10.26 15.00
C LEU A 135 -8.68 11.79 15.01
N ASP A 136 -8.12 12.41 16.05
CA ASP A 136 -7.88 13.85 16.09
C ASP A 136 -6.89 14.30 15.00
N GLY A 137 -5.82 13.53 14.78
CA GLY A 137 -4.87 13.76 13.69
C GLY A 137 -5.53 13.68 12.31
N LEU A 138 -6.40 12.68 12.11
CA LEU A 138 -7.20 12.51 10.91
C LEU A 138 -8.13 13.71 10.67
N ARG A 139 -8.84 14.18 11.70
CA ARG A 139 -9.73 15.34 11.64
C ARG A 139 -8.97 16.63 11.32
N ALA A 140 -7.82 16.85 11.93
CA ALA A 140 -6.96 18.00 11.65
C ALA A 140 -6.46 18.01 10.19
N GLY A 141 -6.34 16.83 9.57
CA GLY A 141 -5.94 16.65 8.17
C GLY A 141 -7.03 16.91 7.13
N GLY A 142 -8.31 17.10 7.53
CA GLY A 142 -9.42 17.42 6.63
C GLY A 142 -10.66 16.55 6.84
N LYS A 143 -11.56 16.49 5.84
CA LYS A 143 -12.75 15.63 5.90
C LYS A 143 -12.32 14.16 5.78
N VAL A 144 -12.40 13.44 6.89
CA VAL A 144 -12.25 11.99 6.94
C VAL A 144 -13.64 11.40 7.06
N ASP A 145 -13.99 10.48 6.15
CA ASP A 145 -15.23 9.71 6.24
C ASP A 145 -15.06 8.54 7.22
N VAL A 146 -16.19 8.05 7.73
CA VAL A 146 -16.27 6.95 8.71
C VAL A 146 -15.52 5.70 8.23
N GLY A 147 -15.59 5.38 6.93
CA GLY A 147 -14.92 4.20 6.38
C GLY A 147 -13.41 4.34 6.47
N THR A 148 -12.86 5.50 6.10
CA THR A 148 -11.43 5.80 6.21
C THR A 148 -10.95 5.73 7.66
N ALA A 149 -11.70 6.28 8.62
CA ALA A 149 -11.34 6.25 10.03
C ALA A 149 -11.27 4.82 10.60
N VAL A 150 -12.25 3.97 10.29
CA VAL A 150 -12.28 2.56 10.72
C VAL A 150 -11.06 1.81 10.18
N VAL A 151 -10.74 1.95 8.89
CA VAL A 151 -9.58 1.27 8.28
C VAL A 151 -8.26 1.68 8.94
N VAL A 152 -8.10 2.97 9.29
CA VAL A 152 -6.88 3.45 9.96
C VAL A 152 -6.72 2.80 11.34
N LEU A 153 -7.79 2.72 12.12
CA LEU A 153 -7.78 2.10 13.45
C LEU A 153 -7.48 0.59 13.38
N GLN A 154 -8.11 -0.13 12.44
CA GLN A 154 -7.83 -1.55 12.24
C GLN A 154 -6.35 -1.80 11.89
N PHE A 155 -5.78 -0.96 11.03
CA PHE A 155 -4.39 -1.13 10.59
C PHE A 155 -3.36 -0.73 11.66
N HIS A 156 -3.57 0.40 12.35
CA HIS A 156 -2.58 0.91 13.32
C HIS A 156 -2.62 0.16 14.64
N LEU A 157 -3.82 -0.21 15.11
CA LEU A 157 -4.01 -0.79 16.44
C LEU A 157 -4.31 -2.30 16.39
N GLY A 158 -4.37 -2.89 15.20
CA GLY A 158 -4.66 -4.32 15.03
C GLY A 158 -6.08 -4.71 15.46
N LEU A 159 -7.02 -3.77 15.42
CA LEU A 159 -8.40 -3.97 15.86
C LEU A 159 -9.23 -4.65 14.77
N ASP A 160 -10.24 -5.42 15.17
CA ASP A 160 -11.30 -5.85 14.26
C ASP A 160 -12.25 -4.67 13.91
N GLU A 161 -13.13 -4.87 12.93
CA GLU A 161 -14.02 -3.81 12.44
C GLU A 161 -15.01 -3.33 13.51
N GLU A 162 -15.55 -4.24 14.31
CA GLU A 162 -16.52 -3.94 15.35
C GLU A 162 -15.88 -3.07 16.45
N THR A 163 -14.69 -3.46 16.89
CA THR A 163 -13.91 -2.74 17.90
C THR A 163 -13.48 -1.37 17.39
N ALA A 164 -12.99 -1.28 16.14
CA ALA A 164 -12.61 -0.02 15.52
C ALA A 164 -13.81 0.95 15.38
N ARG A 165 -14.98 0.45 14.98
CA ARG A 165 -16.22 1.24 14.97
C ARG A 165 -16.61 1.70 16.36
N GLY A 166 -16.50 0.83 17.36
CA GLY A 166 -16.78 1.17 18.75
C GLY A 166 -15.91 2.31 19.28
N TYR A 167 -14.63 2.35 18.93
CA TYR A 167 -13.75 3.49 19.27
C TYR A 167 -14.11 4.76 18.51
N LEU A 168 -14.43 4.64 17.22
CA LEU A 168 -14.86 5.78 16.42
C LEU A 168 -16.15 6.41 16.95
N ASP A 169 -17.15 5.61 17.32
CA ASP A 169 -18.40 6.09 17.89
C ASP A 169 -18.17 6.80 19.22
N ARG A 170 -17.37 6.20 20.12
CA ARG A 170 -17.02 6.84 21.41
C ARG A 170 -16.23 8.14 21.22
N TRP A 171 -15.33 8.18 20.24
CA TRP A 171 -14.62 9.41 19.92
C TRP A 171 -15.57 10.47 19.39
N LEU A 172 -16.50 10.13 18.48
CA LEU A 172 -17.51 11.06 17.97
C LEU A 172 -18.41 11.61 19.08
N ASP A 173 -18.78 10.77 20.04
CA ASP A 173 -19.57 11.17 21.22
C ASP A 173 -18.79 12.05 22.21
N SER A 174 -17.45 12.06 22.14
CA SER A 174 -16.59 12.86 23.02
C SER A 174 -16.30 14.29 22.53
N GLN A 175 -16.74 14.64 21.31
CA GLN A 175 -16.45 15.91 20.61
C GLN A 175 -17.60 16.93 20.72
#